data_AF-A0A655XLI7-F1
#
_entry.id   AF-A0A655XLI7-F1
#
_cell.length_a   1.000
_cell.length_b   1.000
_cell.length_c   1.000
_cell.angle_alpha   90.00
_cell.angle_beta   90.00
_cell.angle_gamma   90.00
#
_symmetry.space_group_name_H-M   'P 1'
#
loop_
_entity.id
_entity.type
_entity.pdbx_description
1 polymer ?
#
loop_
_entity_poly.entity_id
_entity_poly.type
_entity_poly.pdbx_seq_one_letter_code
_entity_poly.pdbx_strand_id
1 'polypeptide(L)'
;MKEIKESKKYKALKGITFSKSSTVGSNLVVLKGTWEEFCEIYGSSKSTVDERLKNLDVFGAQALESMSAIGMTTRDLRRLRQLPQEDLTAIVEGEVVKVQDRDEALEIIEELSAKHRQEKQALQSEVTKLTQEKQSNERLLADKDKKINDLSKKLDTPLSPAQARQKEEELNSKLLDQLNVATLAVDSGLARLFDAIQTIHDNPHPTDIDAACENALFHTLERLLALSADLGISAHVLSHLEQWHAENGLFLGNEG
;
A
#
# COMPACT_ATOMS: atom_id res chain seq x y z
N MET A 1 33.46 12.43 47.67
CA MET A 1 34.32 11.56 46.83
C MET A 1 34.24 11.90 45.34
N LYS A 2 33.05 11.93 44.73
CA LYS A 2 32.87 12.28 43.30
C LYS A 2 33.48 13.65 42.95
N GLU A 3 33.10 14.68 43.70
CA GLU A 3 33.63 16.04 43.53
C GLU A 3 35.16 16.11 43.67
N ILE A 4 35.77 15.37 44.62
CA ILE A 4 37.23 15.36 44.85
C ILE A 4 37.96 14.75 43.65
N LYS A 5 37.39 13.71 43.05
CA LYS A 5 37.95 13.06 41.86
C LYS A 5 37.86 13.97 40.63
N GLU A 6 36.70 14.59 40.41
CA GLU A 6 36.45 15.47 39.26
C GLU A 6 37.27 16.77 39.35
N SER A 7 37.31 17.41 40.51
CA SER A 7 38.06 18.64 40.77
C SER A 7 39.57 18.43 40.92
N LYS A 8 40.05 17.18 40.91
CA LYS A 8 41.46 16.80 41.12
C LYS A 8 42.08 17.35 42.42
N LYS A 9 41.27 17.64 43.44
CA LYS A 9 41.71 18.14 44.76
C LYS A 9 42.72 17.21 45.43
N TYR A 10 42.70 15.92 45.13
CA TYR A 10 43.67 14.93 45.61
C TYR A 10 45.14 15.23 45.22
N LYS A 11 45.39 16.05 44.19
CA LYS A 11 46.75 16.46 43.81
C LYS A 11 47.44 17.35 44.86
N ALA A 12 46.67 18.00 45.73
CA ALA A 12 47.20 18.77 46.85
C ALA A 12 47.97 17.93 47.87
N LEU A 13 47.82 16.59 47.82
CA LEU A 13 48.56 15.65 48.66
C LEU A 13 50.02 15.46 48.21
N LYS A 14 50.40 15.97 47.02
CA LYS A 14 51.76 15.83 46.51
C LYS A 14 52.77 16.46 47.47
N GLY A 15 53.77 15.67 47.88
CA GLY A 15 54.83 16.13 48.79
C GLY A 15 54.50 15.99 50.28
N ILE A 16 53.31 15.52 50.63
CA ILE A 16 52.98 15.17 52.02
C ILE A 16 53.59 13.80 52.34
N THR A 17 54.21 13.69 53.53
CA THR A 17 54.75 12.43 54.04
C THR A 17 53.69 11.72 54.87
N PHE A 18 53.40 10.47 54.53
CA PHE A 18 52.41 9.64 55.22
C PHE A 18 53.04 8.34 55.72
N SER A 19 52.66 7.91 56.93
CA SER A 19 53.10 6.63 57.49
C SER A 19 52.15 5.53 57.02
N LYS A 20 52.60 4.68 56.09
CA LYS A 20 51.82 3.50 55.68
C LYS A 20 51.95 2.46 56.78
N SER A 21 50.89 2.24 57.55
CA SER A 21 50.83 1.14 58.53
C SER A 21 50.71 -0.18 57.77
N SER A 22 51.86 -0.79 57.49
CA SER A 22 51.95 -2.21 57.19
C SER A 22 52.33 -2.93 58.49
N THR A 23 51.84 -4.15 58.67
CA THR A 23 51.98 -4.99 59.88
C THR A 23 53.42 -5.31 60.30
N VAL A 24 54.44 -4.84 59.57
CA VAL A 24 55.84 -4.90 59.94
C VAL A 24 56.54 -3.60 59.50
N GLY A 25 56.76 -2.67 60.43
CA GLY A 25 57.55 -1.45 60.25
C GLY A 25 56.81 -0.27 59.60
N SER A 26 56.84 0.89 60.26
CA SER A 26 56.31 2.15 59.73
C SER A 26 57.22 2.68 58.62
N ASN A 27 56.87 2.44 57.36
CA ASN A 27 57.53 3.08 56.22
C ASN A 27 56.86 4.43 55.94
N LEU A 28 57.64 5.52 56.07
CA LEU A 28 57.24 6.85 55.65
C LEU A 28 57.34 6.94 54.12
N VAL A 29 56.23 7.22 53.45
CA VAL A 29 56.16 7.37 52.00
C VAL A 29 55.78 8.82 51.66
N VAL A 30 56.52 9.43 50.73
CA VAL A 30 56.17 10.73 50.16
C VAL A 30 55.13 10.53 49.06
N LEU A 31 53.97 11.15 49.21
CA LEU A 31 52.86 11.02 48.27
C LEU A 31 53.14 11.76 46.96
N LYS A 32 52.84 11.12 45.83
CA LYS A 32 52.97 11.69 44.48
C LYS A 32 51.74 12.50 44.05
N GLY A 33 50.67 12.50 44.85
CA GLY A 33 49.42 13.22 44.58
C GLY A 33 48.52 12.48 43.58
N THR A 34 48.52 11.16 43.62
CA THR A 34 47.72 10.30 42.74
C THR A 34 46.36 9.97 43.36
N TRP A 35 45.40 9.59 42.51
CA TRP A 35 44.07 9.16 42.96
C TRP A 35 44.13 7.89 43.80
N GLU A 36 45.08 7.00 43.49
CA GLU A 36 45.27 5.74 44.21
C GLU A 36 45.76 5.97 45.64
N GLU A 37 46.76 6.83 45.82
CA GLU A 37 47.26 7.25 47.13
C GLU A 37 46.15 7.90 47.98
N PHE A 38 45.32 8.74 47.38
CA PHE A 38 44.17 9.32 48.08
C PHE A 38 43.17 8.25 48.54
N CYS A 39 42.88 7.25 47.70
CA CYS A 39 41.98 6.16 48.08
C CYS A 39 42.58 5.32 49.22
N GLU A 40 43.88 5.01 49.16
CA GLU A 40 44.58 4.29 50.24
C GLU A 40 44.48 5.04 51.57
N ILE A 41 44.69 6.37 51.56
CA ILE A 41 44.57 7.22 52.76
C ILE A 41 43.12 7.28 53.27
N TYR A 42 42.16 7.29 52.35
CA TYR A 42 40.73 7.20 52.67
C TYR A 42 40.34 5.82 53.25
N GLY A 43 41.24 4.83 53.23
CA GLY A 43 40.99 3.50 53.78
C GLY A 43 40.23 2.59 52.83
N SER A 44 40.33 2.79 51.52
CA SER A 44 39.71 1.92 50.51
C SER A 44 40.60 1.74 49.29
N SER A 45 40.47 0.63 48.59
CA SER A 45 41.19 0.48 47.32
C SER A 45 40.61 1.43 46.27
N LYS A 46 41.47 1.90 45.35
CA LYS A 46 41.03 2.66 44.16
C LYS A 46 39.90 1.95 43.41
N SER A 47 40.02 0.64 43.22
CA SER A 47 39.02 -0.18 42.54
C SER A 47 37.64 -0.11 43.22
N THR A 48 37.61 -0.21 44.55
CA THR A 48 36.37 -0.12 45.33
C THR A 48 35.72 1.26 45.22
N VAL A 49 36.52 2.32 45.31
CA VAL A 49 36.02 3.70 45.21
C VAL A 49 35.51 3.98 43.80
N ASP A 50 36.24 3.56 42.77
CA ASP A 50 35.84 3.74 41.38
C ASP A 50 34.55 2.99 41.05
N GLU A 51 34.38 1.78 41.59
CA GLU A 51 33.15 1.00 41.39
C GLU A 51 31.93 1.66 42.07
N ARG A 52 32.10 2.21 43.28
CA ARG A 52 31.05 2.97 43.97
C ARG A 52 30.65 4.23 43.20
N LEU A 53 31.63 4.97 42.68
CA LEU A 53 31.37 6.15 41.86
C LEU A 53 30.63 5.78 40.58
N LYS A 54 31.03 4.71 39.91
CA LYS A 54 30.37 4.24 38.70
C LYS A 54 28.92 3.78 38.95
N ASN A 55 28.65 3.14 40.10
CA ASN A 55 27.27 2.78 40.46
C ASN A 55 26.44 4.04 40.78
N LEU A 56 27.02 5.03 41.47
CA LEU A 56 26.36 6.30 41.75
C LEU A 56 26.01 7.06 40.46
N ASP A 57 26.90 7.04 39.47
CA ASP A 57 26.67 7.70 38.18
C ASP A 57 25.56 7.03 37.36
N VAL A 58 25.44 5.70 37.42
CA VAL A 58 24.44 4.95 36.63
C VAL A 58 23.07 4.94 37.30
N PHE A 59 23.01 4.70 38.61
CA PHE A 59 21.73 4.51 39.32
C PHE A 59 21.24 5.76 40.06
N GLY A 60 22.12 6.71 40.34
CA GLY A 60 21.82 7.84 41.23
C GLY A 60 21.83 7.44 42.71
N ALA A 61 21.84 8.45 43.58
CA ALA A 61 22.00 8.24 45.02
C ALA A 61 20.81 7.49 45.65
N GLN A 62 19.58 7.91 45.31
CA GLN A 62 18.35 7.39 45.91
C GLN A 62 18.13 5.90 45.59
N ALA A 63 18.20 5.51 44.32
CA ALA A 63 18.01 4.12 43.95
C ALA A 63 19.12 3.22 44.53
N LEU A 64 20.36 3.71 44.57
CA LEU A 64 21.48 2.94 45.13
C LEU A 64 21.36 2.72 46.64
N GLU A 65 20.82 3.69 47.37
CA GLU A 65 20.50 3.55 48.80
C GLU A 65 19.42 2.48 49.02
N SER A 66 18.34 2.50 48.24
CA SER A 66 17.29 1.48 48.30
C SER A 66 17.81 0.08 47.94
N MET A 67 18.61 -0.04 46.88
CA MET A 67 19.25 -1.30 46.50
C MET A 67 20.20 -1.81 47.60
N SER A 68 20.93 -0.90 48.27
CA SER A 68 21.77 -1.29 49.40
C SER A 68 20.95 -1.72 50.62
N ALA A 69 19.78 -1.11 50.86
CA ALA A 69 18.90 -1.42 51.99
C ALA A 69 18.32 -2.85 51.89
N ILE A 70 18.02 -3.30 50.67
CA ILE A 70 17.57 -4.67 50.40
C ILE A 70 18.72 -5.68 50.31
N GLY A 71 19.96 -5.27 50.55
CA GLY A 71 21.12 -6.18 50.57
C GLY A 71 21.71 -6.50 49.20
N MET A 72 21.46 -5.68 48.17
CA MET A 72 22.00 -5.90 46.83
C MET A 72 23.53 -5.79 46.82
N THR A 73 24.21 -6.79 46.26
CA THR A 73 25.68 -6.85 46.29
C THR A 73 26.31 -6.04 45.15
N THR A 74 27.60 -5.70 45.27
CA THR A 74 28.36 -5.09 44.17
C THR A 74 28.35 -5.93 42.90
N ARG A 75 28.22 -7.27 43.02
CA ARG A 75 28.10 -8.18 41.88
C ARG A 75 26.76 -8.01 41.17
N ASP A 76 25.68 -7.86 41.91
CA ASP A 76 24.34 -7.63 41.37
C ASP A 76 24.29 -6.27 40.67
N LEU A 77 24.77 -5.21 41.32
CA LEU A 77 24.88 -3.88 40.71
C LEU A 77 25.71 -3.89 39.42
N ARG A 78 26.76 -4.72 39.36
CA ARG A 78 27.55 -4.89 38.13
C ARG A 78 26.73 -5.55 37.01
N ARG A 79 25.88 -6.53 37.31
CA ARG A 79 24.96 -7.14 36.33
C ARG A 79 23.92 -6.15 35.85
N LEU A 80 23.31 -5.41 36.77
CA LEU A 80 22.31 -4.38 36.44
C LEU A 80 22.88 -3.33 35.48
N ARG A 81 24.11 -2.87 35.69
CA ARG A 81 24.79 -1.92 34.77
C ARG A 81 25.01 -2.47 33.35
N GLN A 82 24.87 -3.76 33.11
CA GLN A 82 24.99 -4.35 31.77
C GLN A 82 23.66 -4.35 31.01
N LEU A 83 22.56 -4.00 31.69
CA LEU A 83 21.24 -3.92 31.06
C LEU A 83 21.15 -2.71 30.12
N PRO A 84 20.26 -2.77 29.11
CA PRO A 84 19.91 -1.62 28.27
C PRO A 84 19.54 -0.39 29.10
N GLN A 85 19.76 0.80 28.53
CA GLN A 85 19.43 2.06 29.20
C GLN A 85 17.95 2.18 29.56
N GLU A 86 17.05 1.62 28.75
CA GLU A 86 15.60 1.56 28.99
C GLU A 86 15.30 0.81 30.30
N ASP A 87 15.91 -0.36 30.50
CA ASP A 87 15.77 -1.18 31.72
C ASP A 87 16.41 -0.48 32.93
N LEU A 88 17.57 0.17 32.74
CA LEU A 88 18.21 0.94 33.80
C LEU A 88 17.34 2.09 34.29
N THR A 89 16.69 2.82 33.37
CA THR A 89 15.76 3.89 33.72
C THR A 89 14.58 3.34 34.50
N ALA A 90 13.99 2.21 34.08
CA ALA A 90 12.89 1.56 34.80
C ALA A 90 13.31 1.11 36.22
N ILE A 91 14.54 0.63 36.40
CA ILE A 91 15.11 0.28 37.71
C ILE A 91 15.27 1.51 38.60
N VAL A 92 15.74 2.63 38.04
CA VAL A 92 15.99 3.88 38.78
C VAL A 92 14.68 4.60 39.13
N GLU A 93 13.68 4.55 38.25
CA GLU A 93 12.41 5.28 38.38
C GLU A 93 11.27 4.45 39.01
N GLY A 94 11.29 3.12 38.90
CA GLY A 94 10.02 2.38 38.75
C GLY A 94 9.61 1.35 39.80
N GLU A 95 10.40 0.30 40.07
CA GLU A 95 9.85 -0.92 40.71
C GLU A 95 10.77 -1.55 41.76
N VAL A 96 12.07 -1.61 41.48
CA VAL A 96 13.10 -2.20 42.37
C VAL A 96 13.20 -1.48 43.73
N VAL A 97 12.90 -0.18 43.75
CA VAL A 97 12.94 0.66 44.95
C VAL A 97 11.79 0.38 45.91
N LYS A 98 10.71 -0.26 45.44
CA LYS A 98 9.51 -0.54 46.25
C LYS A 98 9.53 -1.91 46.93
N VAL A 99 10.44 -2.78 46.52
CA VAL A 99 10.58 -4.15 47.00
C VAL A 99 11.48 -4.15 48.25
N GLN A 100 11.22 -5.04 49.20
CA GLN A 100 12.01 -5.16 50.44
C GLN A 100 13.00 -6.32 50.42
N ASP A 101 12.88 -7.22 49.44
CA ASP A 101 13.71 -8.41 49.27
C ASP A 101 14.60 -8.34 48.03
N ARG A 102 15.83 -8.85 48.14
CA ARG A 102 16.82 -8.86 47.05
C ARG A 102 16.42 -9.78 45.91
N ASP A 103 15.91 -10.97 46.23
CA ASP A 103 15.66 -11.99 45.23
C ASP A 103 14.39 -11.64 44.43
N GLU A 104 13.36 -11.10 45.09
CA GLU A 104 12.17 -10.55 44.43
C GLU A 104 12.51 -9.38 43.49
N ALA A 105 13.41 -8.47 43.92
CA ALA A 105 13.88 -7.38 43.08
C ALA A 105 14.63 -7.87 41.82
N LEU A 106 15.43 -8.93 41.94
CA LEU A 106 16.15 -9.51 40.81
C LEU A 106 15.20 -10.20 39.81
N GLU A 107 14.17 -10.88 40.31
CA GLU A 107 13.16 -11.54 39.48
C GLU A 107 12.39 -10.53 38.62
N ILE A 108 11.91 -9.43 39.21
CA ILE A 108 11.20 -8.37 38.49
C ILE A 108 12.09 -7.76 37.39
N ILE A 109 13.37 -7.55 37.68
CA ILE A 109 14.31 -7.00 36.69
C ILE A 109 14.51 -7.98 35.53
N GLU A 110 14.66 -9.27 35.81
CA GLU A 110 14.80 -10.28 34.77
C GLU A 110 13.55 -10.35 33.89
N GLU A 111 12.35 -10.34 34.48
CA GLU A 111 11.08 -10.33 33.77
C GLU A 111 10.92 -9.08 32.88
N LEU A 112 11.16 -7.88 33.42
CA LEU A 112 11.10 -6.63 32.66
C LEU A 112 12.08 -6.62 31.50
N SER A 113 13.32 -7.04 31.73
CA SER A 113 14.35 -7.11 30.68
C SER A 113 13.98 -8.12 29.59
N ALA A 114 13.30 -9.22 29.94
CA ALA A 114 12.84 -10.21 28.98
C ALA A 114 11.68 -9.65 28.15
N LYS A 115 10.73 -9.00 28.81
CA LYS A 115 9.57 -8.36 28.16
C LYS A 115 10.02 -7.26 27.20
N HIS A 116 10.87 -6.33 27.62
CA HIS A 116 11.38 -5.28 26.76
C HIS A 116 12.18 -5.83 25.56
N ARG A 117 12.98 -6.90 25.76
CA ARG A 117 13.65 -7.57 24.64
C ARG A 117 12.66 -8.15 23.63
N GLN A 118 11.59 -8.79 24.10
CA GLN A 118 10.55 -9.34 23.24
C GLN A 118 9.79 -8.24 22.49
N GLU A 119 9.38 -7.18 23.17
CA GLU A 119 8.68 -6.04 22.58
C GLU A 119 9.55 -5.33 21.55
N LYS A 120 10.84 -5.12 21.84
CA LYS A 120 11.80 -4.52 20.91
C LYS A 120 11.99 -5.37 19.66
N GLN A 121 12.08 -6.69 19.81
CA GLN A 121 12.18 -7.61 18.68
C GLN A 121 10.89 -7.60 17.84
N ALA A 122 9.72 -7.57 18.48
CA ALA A 122 8.43 -7.48 17.80
C ALA A 122 8.31 -6.17 17.02
N LEU A 123 8.63 -5.03 17.63
CA LEU A 123 8.62 -3.72 16.99
C LEU A 123 9.63 -3.64 15.84
N GLN A 124 10.83 -4.19 15.98
CA GLN A 124 11.81 -4.24 14.88
C GLN A 124 11.31 -5.06 13.70
N SER A 125 10.66 -6.20 13.97
CA SER A 125 10.04 -7.02 12.93
C SER A 125 8.91 -6.25 12.22
N GLU A 126 8.06 -5.57 12.97
CA GLU A 126 6.96 -4.77 12.44
C GLU A 126 7.45 -3.58 11.61
N VAL A 127 8.45 -2.84 12.09
CA VAL A 127 9.09 -1.74 11.33
C VAL A 127 9.68 -2.25 10.03
N THR A 128 10.35 -3.41 10.05
CA THR A 128 10.94 -4.01 8.85
C THR A 128 9.85 -4.37 7.85
N LYS A 129 8.76 -5.00 8.31
CA LYS A 129 7.61 -5.36 7.48
C LYS A 129 6.94 -4.13 6.86
N LEU A 130 6.63 -3.13 7.69
CA LEU A 130 6.02 -1.87 7.23
C LEU A 130 6.91 -1.12 6.23
N THR A 131 8.22 -1.15 6.44
CA THR A 131 9.18 -0.53 5.51
C THR A 131 9.18 -1.24 4.16
N GLN A 132 9.15 -2.58 4.15
CA GLN A 132 9.06 -3.36 2.91
C GLN A 132 7.72 -3.14 2.18
N GLU A 133 6.60 -3.13 2.91
CA GLU A 133 5.28 -2.84 2.35
C GLU A 133 5.21 -1.43 1.77
N LYS A 134 5.76 -0.42 2.47
CA LYS A 134 5.86 0.95 1.97
C LYS A 134 6.65 1.02 0.67
N GLN A 135 7.83 0.41 0.60
CA GLN A 135 8.64 0.39 -0.62
C GLN A 135 7.93 -0.31 -1.79
N SER A 136 7.22 -1.41 -1.52
CA SER A 136 6.41 -2.09 -2.52
C SER A 136 5.29 -1.19 -3.06
N ASN A 137 4.57 -0.53 -2.16
CA ASN A 137 3.49 0.39 -2.50
C ASN A 137 3.99 1.61 -3.29
N GLU A 138 5.14 2.17 -2.92
CA GLU A 138 5.77 3.28 -3.66
C GLU A 138 6.12 2.87 -5.10
N ARG A 139 6.66 1.66 -5.30
CA ARG A 139 6.92 1.13 -6.65
C ARG A 139 5.64 0.95 -7.46
N LEU A 140 4.62 0.36 -6.85
CA LEU A 140 3.32 0.14 -7.50
C LEU A 140 2.63 1.45 -7.87
N LEU A 141 2.73 2.47 -7.01
CA LEU A 141 2.24 3.82 -7.31
C LEU A 141 3.01 4.43 -8.48
N ALA A 142 4.34 4.37 -8.47
CA ALA A 142 5.15 4.89 -9.57
C ALA A 142 4.84 4.21 -10.92
N ASP A 143 4.58 2.90 -10.92
CA ASP A 143 4.21 2.16 -12.13
C ASP A 143 2.78 2.52 -12.61
N LYS A 144 1.85 2.72 -11.67
CA LYS A 144 0.50 3.22 -11.98
C LYS A 144 0.55 4.63 -12.56
N ASP A 145 1.33 5.53 -11.97
CA ASP A 145 1.47 6.90 -12.44
C ASP A 145 2.07 6.96 -13.85
N LYS A 146 3.08 6.12 -14.15
CA LYS A 146 3.60 5.98 -15.52
C LYS A 146 2.51 5.53 -16.48
N LYS A 147 1.75 4.50 -16.12
CA LYS A 147 0.68 3.96 -16.97
C LYS A 147 -0.44 4.97 -17.19
N ILE A 148 -0.83 5.71 -16.15
CA ILE A 148 -1.81 6.80 -16.26
C ILE A 148 -1.28 7.86 -17.21
N ASN A 149 -0.05 8.33 -17.03
CA ASN A 149 0.56 9.33 -17.91
C ASN A 149 0.65 8.85 -19.37
N ASP A 150 1.01 7.59 -19.61
CA ASP A 150 1.07 7.03 -20.95
C ASP A 150 -0.32 6.92 -21.60
N LEU A 151 -1.34 6.53 -20.83
CA LEU A 151 -2.72 6.46 -21.29
C LEU A 151 -3.29 7.86 -21.55
N SER A 152 -3.08 8.82 -20.65
CA SER A 152 -3.47 10.21 -20.81
C SER A 152 -2.82 10.81 -22.06
N LYS A 153 -1.52 10.59 -22.29
CA LYS A 153 -0.86 11.02 -23.54
C LYS A 153 -1.52 10.42 -24.78
N LYS A 154 -1.85 9.13 -24.76
CA LYS A 154 -2.54 8.48 -25.91
C LYS A 154 -3.94 9.05 -26.14
N LEU A 155 -4.61 9.50 -25.09
CA LEU A 155 -5.96 10.07 -25.16
C LEU A 155 -5.93 11.55 -25.59
N ASP A 156 -4.95 12.32 -25.11
CA ASP A 156 -4.75 13.73 -25.43
C ASP A 156 -4.08 13.93 -26.79
N THR A 157 -3.41 12.91 -27.34
CA THR A 157 -2.88 12.98 -28.70
C THR A 157 -4.05 12.89 -29.67
N PRO A 158 -4.37 13.96 -30.42
CA PRO A 158 -5.42 13.89 -31.42
C PRO A 158 -5.11 12.76 -32.39
N LEU A 159 -6.13 11.94 -32.70
CA LEU A 159 -6.01 10.82 -33.63
C LEU A 159 -5.36 11.31 -34.92
N SER A 160 -4.34 10.60 -35.39
CA SER A 160 -3.79 10.90 -36.71
C SER A 160 -4.90 10.78 -37.76
N PRO A 161 -4.82 11.50 -38.89
CA PRO A 161 -5.80 11.37 -39.98
C PRO A 161 -5.97 9.92 -40.49
N ALA A 162 -4.97 9.06 -40.31
CA ALA A 162 -5.06 7.63 -40.62
C ALA A 162 -5.89 6.85 -39.59
N GLN A 163 -5.66 7.08 -38.30
CA GLN A 163 -6.42 6.42 -37.21
C GLN A 163 -7.86 6.91 -37.13
N ALA A 164 -8.11 8.20 -37.39
CA ALA A 164 -9.45 8.75 -37.48
C ALA A 164 -10.25 8.07 -38.61
N ARG A 165 -9.65 7.97 -39.81
CA ARG A 165 -10.25 7.26 -40.95
C ARG A 165 -10.51 5.79 -40.65
N GLN A 166 -9.56 5.09 -40.04
CA GLN A 166 -9.75 3.68 -39.68
C GLN A 166 -10.94 3.49 -38.71
N LYS A 167 -11.09 4.37 -37.73
CA LYS A 167 -12.20 4.31 -36.77
C LYS A 167 -13.55 4.65 -37.43
N GLU A 168 -13.55 5.59 -38.37
CA GLU A 168 -14.72 5.93 -39.18
C GLU A 168 -15.12 4.76 -40.09
N GLU A 169 -14.16 4.11 -40.76
CA GLU A 169 -14.39 2.91 -41.56
C GLU A 169 -14.95 1.76 -40.72
N GLU A 170 -14.41 1.54 -39.51
CA GLU A 170 -14.93 0.51 -38.60
C GLU A 170 -16.36 0.79 -38.16
N LEU A 171 -16.69 2.05 -37.88
CA LEU A 171 -18.05 2.45 -37.53
C LEU A 171 -19.01 2.28 -38.71
N ASN A 172 -18.63 2.76 -39.89
CA ASN A 172 -19.41 2.65 -41.11
C ASN A 172 -19.68 1.18 -41.46
N SER A 173 -18.66 0.32 -41.34
CA SER A 173 -18.80 -1.12 -41.53
C SER A 173 -19.87 -1.72 -40.61
N LYS A 174 -19.83 -1.42 -39.30
CA LYS A 174 -20.83 -1.90 -38.33
C LYS A 174 -22.25 -1.41 -38.64
N LEU A 175 -22.39 -0.15 -39.05
CA LEU A 175 -23.70 0.42 -39.40
C LEU A 175 -24.26 -0.22 -40.67
N LEU A 176 -23.41 -0.47 -41.67
CA LEU A 176 -23.80 -1.18 -42.88
C LEU A 176 -24.18 -2.63 -42.61
N ASP A 177 -23.46 -3.33 -41.72
CA ASP A 177 -23.82 -4.70 -41.30
C ASP A 177 -25.21 -4.74 -40.65
N GLN A 178 -25.52 -3.77 -39.79
CA GLN A 178 -26.85 -3.67 -39.17
C GLN A 178 -27.94 -3.42 -40.21
N LEU A 179 -27.69 -2.53 -41.16
CA LEU A 179 -28.63 -2.27 -42.26
C LEU A 179 -28.85 -3.54 -43.10
N ASN A 180 -27.78 -4.24 -43.47
CA ASN A 180 -27.85 -5.46 -44.27
C ASN A 180 -28.66 -6.56 -43.57
N VAL A 181 -28.47 -6.76 -42.26
CA VAL A 181 -29.26 -7.72 -41.47
C VAL A 181 -30.75 -7.36 -41.50
N ALA A 182 -31.08 -6.07 -41.35
CA ALA A 182 -32.47 -5.62 -41.41
C ALA A 182 -33.08 -5.81 -42.82
N THR A 183 -32.34 -5.49 -43.88
CA THR A 183 -32.77 -5.70 -45.26
C THR A 183 -33.03 -7.19 -45.56
N LEU A 184 -32.12 -8.08 -45.15
CA LEU A 184 -32.31 -9.54 -45.32
C LEU A 184 -33.57 -10.06 -44.61
N ALA A 185 -33.94 -9.47 -43.48
CA ALA A 185 -35.17 -9.82 -42.78
C ALA A 185 -36.42 -9.38 -43.56
N VAL A 186 -36.37 -8.21 -44.22
CA VAL A 186 -37.43 -7.74 -45.13
C VAL A 186 -37.54 -8.65 -46.34
N ASP A 187 -36.43 -8.99 -46.99
CA ASP A 187 -36.40 -9.91 -48.15
C ASP A 187 -36.99 -11.27 -47.80
N SER A 188 -36.62 -11.80 -46.62
CA SER A 188 -37.20 -13.05 -46.11
C SER A 188 -38.70 -12.93 -45.84
N GLY A 189 -39.17 -11.76 -45.41
CA GLY A 189 -40.60 -11.46 -45.23
C GLY A 189 -41.35 -11.41 -46.57
N LEU A 190 -40.77 -10.77 -47.58
CA LEU A 190 -41.31 -10.70 -48.93
C LEU A 190 -41.39 -12.08 -49.58
N ALA A 191 -40.37 -12.93 -49.41
CA ALA A 191 -40.39 -14.31 -49.89
C ALA A 191 -41.55 -15.11 -49.28
N ARG A 192 -41.80 -14.97 -47.97
CA ARG A 192 -42.96 -15.62 -47.33
C ARG A 192 -44.30 -15.09 -47.82
N LEU A 193 -44.38 -13.78 -48.09
CA LEU A 193 -45.59 -13.17 -48.67
C LEU A 193 -45.85 -13.75 -50.07
N PHE A 194 -44.80 -13.85 -50.89
CA PHE A 194 -44.86 -14.48 -52.20
C PHE A 194 -45.33 -15.94 -52.11
N ASP A 195 -44.71 -16.75 -51.25
CA ASP A 195 -45.10 -18.16 -51.04
C ASP A 195 -46.58 -18.29 -50.63
N ALA A 196 -47.07 -17.40 -49.76
CA ALA A 196 -48.46 -17.40 -49.32
C ALA A 196 -49.43 -17.05 -50.46
N ILE A 197 -49.11 -16.03 -51.27
CA ILE A 197 -49.92 -15.66 -52.43
C ILE A 197 -49.91 -16.78 -53.48
N GLN A 198 -48.73 -17.36 -53.76
CA GLN A 198 -48.60 -18.48 -54.70
C GLN A 198 -49.41 -19.70 -54.23
N THR A 199 -49.39 -20.01 -52.93
CA THR A 199 -50.20 -21.08 -52.35
C THR A 199 -51.70 -20.83 -52.58
N ILE A 200 -52.18 -19.59 -52.45
CA ILE A 200 -53.59 -19.26 -52.73
C ILE A 200 -53.89 -19.51 -54.21
N HIS A 201 -53.02 -19.06 -55.11
CA HIS A 201 -53.20 -19.21 -56.55
C HIS A 201 -53.22 -20.68 -57.00
N ASP A 202 -52.37 -21.52 -56.40
CA ASP A 202 -52.23 -22.95 -56.74
C ASP A 202 -53.41 -23.81 -56.23
N ASN A 203 -54.32 -23.27 -55.41
CA ASN A 203 -55.41 -24.02 -54.78
C ASN A 203 -56.79 -23.50 -55.16
N PRO A 204 -57.78 -24.37 -55.46
CA PRO A 204 -59.15 -23.94 -55.71
C PRO A 204 -59.76 -23.27 -54.46
N HIS A 205 -60.22 -22.03 -54.60
CA HIS A 205 -60.86 -21.28 -53.53
C HIS A 205 -62.33 -20.92 -53.86
N PRO A 206 -63.24 -20.94 -52.87
CA PRO A 206 -64.69 -20.78 -53.10
C PRO A 206 -65.15 -19.33 -53.34
N THR A 207 -64.32 -18.35 -52.98
CA THR A 207 -64.55 -16.91 -53.23
C THR A 207 -63.39 -16.36 -54.05
N ASP A 208 -63.60 -15.28 -54.80
CA ASP A 208 -62.51 -14.53 -55.41
C ASP A 208 -61.68 -13.83 -54.31
N ILE A 209 -60.40 -14.21 -54.18
CA ILE A 209 -59.46 -13.71 -53.17
C ILE A 209 -58.36 -12.86 -53.84
N ASP A 210 -58.42 -12.63 -55.16
CA ASP A 210 -57.38 -11.91 -55.91
C ASP A 210 -57.22 -10.48 -55.41
N ALA A 211 -58.33 -9.79 -55.13
CA ALA A 211 -58.31 -8.47 -54.52
C ALA A 211 -57.62 -8.45 -53.14
N ALA A 212 -57.68 -9.53 -52.36
CA ALA A 212 -56.99 -9.61 -51.07
C ALA A 212 -55.48 -9.79 -51.25
N CYS A 213 -55.05 -10.56 -52.25
CA CYS A 213 -53.64 -10.71 -52.64
C CYS A 213 -53.05 -9.38 -53.13
N GLU A 214 -53.77 -8.67 -54.02
CA GLU A 214 -53.37 -7.34 -54.51
C GLU A 214 -53.25 -6.34 -53.37
N ASN A 215 -54.26 -6.26 -52.49
CA ASN A 215 -54.22 -5.34 -51.34
C ASN A 215 -53.03 -5.63 -50.40
N ALA A 216 -52.66 -6.91 -50.20
CA ALA A 216 -51.50 -7.25 -49.38
C ALA A 216 -50.17 -6.75 -49.99
N LEU A 217 -50.03 -6.82 -51.32
CA LEU A 217 -48.87 -6.27 -52.04
C LEU A 217 -48.84 -4.74 -51.96
N PHE A 218 -49.97 -4.08 -52.23
CA PHE A 218 -50.08 -2.62 -52.15
C PHE A 218 -49.79 -2.10 -50.76
N HIS A 219 -50.35 -2.69 -49.71
CA HIS A 219 -50.08 -2.29 -48.33
C HIS A 219 -48.60 -2.43 -47.96
N THR A 220 -47.91 -3.45 -48.48
CA THR A 220 -46.48 -3.63 -48.23
C THR A 220 -45.67 -2.53 -48.91
N LEU A 221 -45.99 -2.20 -50.17
CA LEU A 221 -45.36 -1.11 -50.91
C LEU A 221 -45.61 0.26 -50.26
N GLU A 222 -46.85 0.54 -49.85
CA GLU A 222 -47.22 1.78 -49.14
C GLU A 222 -46.39 1.97 -47.88
N ARG A 223 -46.14 0.91 -47.11
CA ARG A 223 -45.32 0.98 -45.90
C ARG A 223 -43.85 1.30 -46.20
N LEU A 224 -43.29 0.75 -47.28
CA LEU A 224 -41.93 1.07 -47.71
C LEU A 224 -41.81 2.52 -48.18
N LEU A 225 -42.80 3.01 -48.92
CA LEU A 225 -42.86 4.40 -49.37
C LEU A 225 -43.06 5.37 -48.19
N ALA A 226 -43.92 5.03 -47.23
CA ALA A 226 -44.10 5.82 -46.01
C ALA A 226 -42.81 5.93 -45.20
N LEU A 227 -42.05 4.83 -45.06
CA LEU A 227 -40.74 4.84 -44.42
C LEU A 227 -39.76 5.80 -45.11
N SER A 228 -39.78 5.86 -46.45
CA SER A 228 -38.93 6.81 -47.20
C SER A 228 -39.32 8.27 -46.94
N ALA A 229 -40.60 8.55 -46.69
CA ALA A 229 -41.10 9.87 -46.34
C ALA A 229 -40.67 10.27 -44.92
N ASP A 230 -40.77 9.35 -43.95
CA ASP A 230 -40.33 9.56 -42.58
C ASP A 230 -38.81 9.83 -42.51
N LEU A 231 -38.03 9.18 -43.37
CA LEU A 231 -36.58 9.39 -43.52
C LEU A 231 -36.22 10.63 -44.34
N GLY A 232 -37.20 11.32 -44.93
CA GLY A 232 -36.97 12.52 -45.76
C GLY A 232 -36.30 12.24 -47.11
N ILE A 233 -36.32 10.99 -47.59
CA ILE A 233 -35.66 10.55 -48.83
C ILE A 233 -36.64 10.17 -49.95
N SER A 234 -37.94 10.43 -49.77
CA SER A 234 -38.99 10.04 -50.72
C SER A 234 -38.74 10.47 -52.16
N ALA A 235 -38.23 11.69 -52.38
CA ALA A 235 -37.90 12.18 -53.74
C ALA A 235 -36.84 11.32 -54.44
N HIS A 236 -35.82 10.86 -53.70
CA HIS A 236 -34.77 9.99 -54.25
C HIS A 236 -35.32 8.60 -54.55
N VAL A 237 -36.13 8.05 -53.64
CA VAL A 237 -36.75 6.73 -53.80
C VAL A 237 -37.68 6.72 -55.01
N LEU A 238 -38.53 7.74 -55.16
CA LEU A 238 -39.46 7.85 -56.29
C LEU A 238 -38.72 7.99 -57.63
N SER A 239 -37.68 8.83 -57.69
CA SER A 239 -36.85 8.95 -58.91
C SER A 239 -36.17 7.62 -59.28
N HIS A 240 -35.70 6.87 -58.29
CA HIS A 240 -35.12 5.55 -58.52
C HIS A 240 -36.16 4.55 -59.01
N LEU A 241 -37.38 4.56 -58.45
CA LEU A 241 -38.48 3.71 -58.89
C LEU A 241 -38.93 4.05 -60.32
N GLU A 242 -39.01 5.32 -60.68
CA GLU A 242 -39.33 5.77 -62.05
C GLU A 242 -38.27 5.28 -63.04
N GLN A 243 -36.99 5.41 -62.69
CA GLN A 243 -35.89 4.90 -63.50
C GLN A 243 -35.96 3.38 -63.63
N TRP A 244 -36.13 2.67 -62.52
CA TRP A 244 -36.27 1.21 -62.50
C TRP A 244 -37.46 0.76 -63.36
N HIS A 245 -38.60 1.44 -63.29
CA HIS A 245 -39.77 1.15 -64.11
C HIS A 245 -39.52 1.42 -65.59
N ALA A 246 -38.83 2.51 -65.94
CA ALA A 246 -38.46 2.80 -67.33
C ALA A 246 -37.50 1.74 -67.90
N GLU A 247 -36.57 1.23 -67.08
CA GLU A 247 -35.61 0.20 -67.46
C GLU A 247 -36.24 -1.20 -67.56
N ASN A 248 -37.20 -1.52 -66.70
CA ASN A 248 -37.82 -2.85 -66.60
C ASN A 248 -39.21 -2.93 -67.26
N GLY A 249 -39.75 -1.82 -67.77
CA GLY A 249 -41.08 -1.77 -68.40
C GLY A 249 -41.24 -2.66 -69.63
N LEU A 250 -40.14 -3.04 -70.29
CA LEU A 250 -40.15 -4.03 -71.38
C LEU A 250 -40.35 -5.48 -70.89
N PHE A 251 -40.01 -5.77 -69.63
CA PHE A 251 -40.17 -7.11 -69.03
C PHE A 251 -41.53 -7.27 -68.31
N LEU A 252 -42.11 -6.19 -67.80
CA LEU A 252 -43.40 -6.19 -67.10
C LEU A 252 -44.61 -6.06 -68.05
N GLY A 253 -44.38 -5.64 -69.30
CA GLY A 253 -45.43 -5.35 -70.29
C GLY A 253 -45.75 -6.49 -71.25
N ASN A 254 -45.76 -7.76 -70.80
CA ASN A 254 -46.21 -8.87 -71.63
C ASN A 254 -46.99 -9.91 -70.84
N GLU A 255 -48.16 -9.52 -70.33
CA GLU A 255 -49.33 -10.39 -70.18
C GLU A 255 -50.54 -9.50 -69.88
N GLY A 256 -51.36 -9.29 -70.91
CA GLY A 256 -52.71 -8.75 -70.85
C GLY A 256 -53.61 -9.63 -71.71
#